data_AF-A0A958ZFM8-F1
#
_entry.id   AF-A0A958ZFM8-F1
#
_cell.length_a   1.000
_cell.length_b   1.000
_cell.length_c   1.000
_cell.angle_alpha   90.00
_cell.angle_beta   90.00
_cell.angle_gamma   90.00
#
_symmetry.space_group_name_H-M   'P 1'
#
loop_
_entity.id
_entity.type
_entity.pdbx_description
1 polymer ?
#
loop_
_entity_poly.entity_id
_entity_poly.type
_entity_poly.pdbx_seq_one_letter_code
_entity_poly.pdbx_strand_id
1 'polypeptide(L)'
;MYTFGGTYNETAAFIQGYSLGNQTPISDRTFNQFVCLKYSFPTNYFWTYVIKECAKDDKEAISLMGKTILEFIDLKSTMTEEELLEHAVDSSKSEEGEAEKIFRIFDKALLTGDRKVIESLIIENKDAEVLWAKAYPKIVALKLNEISEAQPIKSIPVSEDGKTVKIITQGWPFPILMNFINGEWKVNAEKIIELRKANK
;
A
#
# COMPACT_ATOMS: atom_id res chain seq x y z
N MET A 1 -14.35 -28.07 13.05
CA MET A 1 -13.27 -27.63 12.15
C MET A 1 -12.11 -27.25 13.05
N TYR A 2 -11.10 -28.12 13.17
CA TYR A 2 -9.93 -27.89 14.03
C TYR A 2 -8.83 -27.26 13.17
N THR A 3 -8.40 -26.05 13.51
CA THR A 3 -7.13 -25.47 13.02
C THR A 3 -6.35 -25.00 14.25
N PHE A 4 -5.23 -25.66 14.55
CA PHE A 4 -4.33 -25.30 15.65
C PHE A 4 -2.86 -25.42 15.23
N GLY A 5 -2.53 -25.05 13.97
CA GLY A 5 -1.14 -24.75 13.61
C GLY A 5 -0.64 -23.46 14.26
N GLY A 6 -1.55 -22.62 14.77
CA GLY A 6 -1.23 -21.34 15.40
C GLY A 6 -0.76 -20.29 14.39
N THR A 7 -0.96 -20.54 13.09
CA THR A 7 -0.54 -19.61 12.05
C THR A 7 -1.52 -18.46 11.92
N TYR A 8 -1.03 -17.34 11.40
CA TYR A 8 -1.87 -16.17 11.18
C TYR A 8 -2.99 -16.46 10.18
N ASN A 9 -2.68 -17.11 9.06
CA ASN A 9 -3.64 -17.35 7.99
C ASN A 9 -4.83 -18.23 8.45
N GLU A 10 -4.57 -19.25 9.25
CA GLU A 10 -5.62 -20.09 9.85
C GLU A 10 -6.52 -19.26 10.79
N THR A 11 -5.89 -18.48 11.67
CA THR A 11 -6.60 -17.67 12.65
C THR A 11 -7.45 -16.60 11.96
N ALA A 12 -6.88 -15.89 10.99
CA ALA A 12 -7.57 -14.87 10.21
C ALA A 12 -8.75 -15.46 9.41
N ALA A 13 -8.57 -16.62 8.77
CA ALA A 13 -9.64 -17.31 8.05
C ALA A 13 -10.79 -17.74 8.97
N PHE A 14 -10.47 -18.26 10.16
CA PHE A 14 -11.47 -18.62 11.16
C PHE A 14 -12.27 -17.39 11.62
N ILE A 15 -11.58 -16.30 12.00
CA ILE A 15 -12.23 -15.06 12.44
C ILE A 15 -13.09 -14.45 11.34
N GLN A 16 -12.58 -14.41 10.10
CA GLN A 16 -13.33 -13.90 8.96
C GLN A 16 -14.58 -14.73 8.68
N GLY A 17 -14.46 -16.07 8.66
CA GLY A 17 -15.58 -16.97 8.44
C GLY A 17 -16.64 -16.85 9.53
N TYR A 18 -16.22 -16.80 10.80
CA TYR A 18 -17.13 -16.59 11.92
C TYR A 18 -17.84 -15.23 11.83
N SER A 19 -17.10 -14.17 11.47
CA SER A 19 -17.62 -12.82 11.41
C SER A 19 -18.67 -12.65 10.32
N LEU A 20 -18.41 -13.20 9.13
CA LEU A 20 -19.36 -13.18 8.03
C LEU A 20 -20.60 -14.03 8.33
N GLY A 21 -20.42 -15.23 8.90
CA GLY A 21 -21.52 -16.13 9.22
C GLY A 21 -22.46 -15.60 10.30
N ASN A 22 -21.96 -14.80 11.24
CA ASN A 22 -22.72 -14.26 12.36
C ASN A 22 -23.01 -12.74 12.26
N GLN A 23 -22.62 -12.08 11.16
CA GLN A 23 -22.78 -10.62 10.97
C GLN A 23 -22.23 -9.80 12.15
N THR A 24 -20.97 -10.03 12.51
CA THR A 24 -20.32 -9.31 13.62
C THR A 24 -19.96 -7.87 13.23
N PRO A 25 -19.55 -7.00 14.18
CA PRO A 25 -19.15 -5.62 13.85
C PRO A 25 -18.05 -5.49 12.80
N ILE A 26 -17.21 -6.52 12.61
CA ILE A 26 -16.11 -6.57 11.63
C ILE A 26 -16.48 -7.26 10.31
N SER A 27 -17.76 -7.57 10.10
CA SER A 27 -18.25 -8.25 8.89
C SER A 27 -18.45 -7.32 7.69
N ASP A 28 -18.49 -6.00 7.90
CA ASP A 28 -18.75 -5.01 6.88
C ASP A 28 -17.48 -4.43 6.23
N ARG A 29 -17.70 -3.62 5.20
CA ARG A 29 -16.63 -2.94 4.46
C ARG A 29 -15.89 -1.92 5.32
N THR A 30 -16.56 -1.32 6.30
CA THR A 30 -16.02 -0.27 7.15
C THR A 30 -14.82 -0.78 7.95
N PHE A 31 -14.89 -2.00 8.52
CA PHE A 31 -13.71 -2.59 9.18
C PHE A 31 -12.53 -2.75 8.24
N ASN A 32 -12.78 -3.22 7.00
CA ASN A 32 -11.72 -3.36 6.01
C ASN A 32 -11.05 -2.02 5.70
N GLN A 33 -11.85 -0.96 5.49
CA GLN A 33 -11.35 0.38 5.24
C GLN A 33 -10.56 0.93 6.42
N PHE A 34 -11.08 0.78 7.64
CA PHE A 34 -10.40 1.19 8.87
C PHE A 34 -9.01 0.57 8.98
N VAL A 35 -8.89 -0.75 8.79
CA VAL A 35 -7.59 -1.43 8.84
C VAL A 35 -6.65 -0.92 7.75
N CYS A 36 -7.12 -0.77 6.52
CA CYS A 36 -6.29 -0.26 5.43
C CYS A 36 -5.76 1.15 5.74
N LEU A 37 -6.63 2.08 6.14
CA LEU A 37 -6.26 3.45 6.44
C LEU A 37 -5.30 3.53 7.64
N LYS A 38 -5.57 2.80 8.72
CA LYS A 38 -4.72 2.74 9.92
C LYS A 38 -3.28 2.34 9.62
N TYR A 39 -3.09 1.47 8.62
CA TYR A 39 -1.77 0.96 8.23
C TYR A 39 -1.21 1.59 6.94
N SER A 40 -1.86 2.64 6.44
CA SER A 40 -1.46 3.40 5.24
C SER A 40 -1.52 2.56 3.94
N PHE A 41 -2.43 1.60 3.87
CA PHE A 41 -2.72 0.81 2.67
C PHE A 41 -3.90 1.41 1.88
N PRO A 42 -3.90 1.26 0.55
CA PRO A 42 -5.09 1.45 -0.26
C PRO A 42 -6.29 0.61 0.22
N THR A 43 -7.50 1.18 0.19
CA THR A 43 -8.70 0.53 0.75
C THR A 43 -9.25 -0.64 -0.06
N ASN A 44 -8.68 -0.92 -1.24
CA ASN A 44 -8.98 -2.08 -2.07
C ASN A 44 -8.21 -3.35 -1.65
N TYR A 45 -7.30 -3.27 -0.68
CA TYR A 45 -6.69 -4.45 -0.07
C TYR A 45 -7.61 -5.05 0.98
N PHE A 46 -7.42 -6.35 1.26
CA PHE A 46 -8.12 -7.04 2.34
C PHE A 46 -7.39 -6.88 3.67
N TRP A 47 -8.12 -6.62 4.74
CA TRP A 47 -7.57 -6.38 6.08
C TRP A 47 -6.65 -7.52 6.56
N THR A 48 -6.98 -8.76 6.20
CA THR A 48 -6.16 -9.93 6.55
C THR A 48 -4.77 -9.86 5.93
N TYR A 49 -4.68 -9.41 4.68
CA TYR A 49 -3.41 -9.17 4.00
C TYR A 49 -2.65 -8.00 4.64
N VAL A 50 -3.33 -6.88 4.88
CA VAL A 50 -2.73 -5.66 5.47
C VAL A 50 -2.06 -5.96 6.81
N ILE A 51 -2.75 -6.65 7.71
CA ILE A 51 -2.21 -7.00 9.03
C ILE A 51 -1.02 -7.95 8.91
N LYS A 52 -1.07 -8.91 7.97
CA LYS A 52 0.04 -9.85 7.75
C LYS A 52 1.31 -9.14 7.30
N GLU A 53 1.19 -8.20 6.36
CA GLU A 53 2.32 -7.45 5.81
C GLU A 53 2.90 -6.44 6.81
N CYS A 54 2.11 -6.02 7.81
CA CYS A 54 2.55 -5.12 8.86
C CYS A 54 3.24 -5.82 10.04
N ALA A 55 3.27 -7.15 10.05
CA ALA A 55 3.86 -7.96 11.11
C ALA A 55 5.09 -8.73 10.62
N LYS A 56 6.08 -8.93 11.49
CA LYS A 56 7.31 -9.66 11.17
C LYS A 56 7.09 -11.17 11.15
N ASP A 57 6.20 -11.66 11.99
CA ASP A 57 5.89 -13.08 12.15
C ASP A 57 4.41 -13.32 12.47
N ASP A 58 4.00 -14.58 12.53
CA ASP A 58 2.60 -14.96 12.81
C ASP A 58 2.13 -14.55 14.20
N LYS A 59 3.01 -14.56 15.20
CA LYS A 59 2.66 -14.22 16.58
C LYS A 59 2.37 -12.72 16.69
N GLU A 60 3.21 -11.90 16.08
CA GLU A 60 2.98 -10.46 15.97
C GLU A 60 1.72 -10.18 15.16
N ALA A 61 1.49 -10.87 14.03
CA ALA A 61 0.30 -10.68 13.20
C ALA A 61 -1.00 -11.01 13.97
N ILE A 62 -1.02 -12.09 14.73
CA ILE A 62 -2.18 -12.46 15.58
C ILE A 62 -2.40 -11.42 16.67
N SER A 63 -1.33 -10.94 17.32
CA SER A 63 -1.44 -9.88 18.33
C SER A 63 -1.96 -8.57 17.73
N LEU A 64 -1.45 -8.19 16.56
CA LEU A 64 -1.86 -7.00 15.82
C LEU A 64 -3.33 -7.09 15.40
N MET A 65 -3.76 -8.25 14.89
CA MET A 65 -5.15 -8.54 14.57
C MET A 65 -6.07 -8.36 15.78
N GLY A 66 -5.73 -9.00 16.91
CA GLY A 66 -6.54 -8.89 18.13
C GLY A 66 -6.68 -7.45 18.62
N LYS A 67 -5.57 -6.70 18.69
CA LYS A 67 -5.57 -5.28 19.08
C LYS A 67 -6.43 -4.43 18.15
N THR A 68 -6.28 -4.62 16.83
CA THR A 68 -6.98 -3.82 15.82
C THR A 68 -8.49 -4.08 15.83
N ILE A 69 -8.90 -5.35 16.00
CA ILE A 69 -10.32 -5.71 16.11
C ILE A 69 -10.93 -5.08 17.36
N LEU A 70 -10.27 -5.20 18.52
CA LEU A 70 -10.78 -4.63 19.77
C LEU A 70 -10.87 -3.11 19.69
N GLU A 71 -9.83 -2.45 19.20
CA GLU A 71 -9.81 -1.01 18.99
C GLU A 71 -10.97 -0.55 18.09
N PHE A 72 -11.18 -1.23 16.96
CA PHE A 72 -12.28 -0.90 16.05
C PHE A 72 -13.65 -1.07 16.73
N ILE A 73 -13.86 -2.13 17.51
CA ILE A 73 -15.11 -2.37 18.23
C ILE A 73 -15.37 -1.25 19.25
N ASP A 74 -14.34 -0.88 20.02
CA ASP A 74 -14.43 0.19 21.01
C ASP A 74 -14.78 1.53 20.34
N LEU A 75 -14.07 1.89 19.26
CA LEU A 75 -14.33 3.14 18.52
C LEU A 75 -15.71 3.15 17.85
N LYS A 76 -16.12 2.06 17.19
CA LYS A 76 -17.42 1.95 16.51
C LYS A 76 -18.61 2.10 17.45
N SER A 77 -18.42 1.86 18.75
CA SER A 77 -19.47 2.08 19.75
C SER A 77 -19.70 3.55 20.09
N THR A 78 -18.76 4.44 19.73
CA THR A 78 -18.76 5.86 20.12
C THR A 78 -18.65 6.84 18.94
N MET A 79 -18.19 6.38 17.78
CA MET A 79 -17.95 7.19 16.59
C MET A 79 -18.90 6.80 15.44
N THR A 80 -19.23 7.78 14.62
CA THR A 80 -19.81 7.54 13.29
C THR A 80 -18.79 6.89 12.36
N GLU A 81 -19.25 6.37 11.22
CA GLU A 81 -18.36 5.78 10.21
C GLU A 81 -17.34 6.80 9.67
N GLU A 82 -17.76 8.04 9.43
CA GLU A 82 -16.87 9.10 8.93
C GLU A 82 -15.76 9.43 9.95
N GLU A 83 -16.15 9.67 11.20
CA GLU A 83 -15.20 9.96 12.30
C GLU A 83 -14.23 8.80 12.53
N LEU A 84 -14.70 7.55 12.40
CA LEU A 84 -13.89 6.36 12.57
C LEU A 84 -12.84 6.21 11.46
N LEU A 85 -13.19 6.52 10.22
CA LEU A 85 -12.23 6.49 9.10
C LEU A 85 -11.25 7.66 9.17
N GLU A 86 -11.69 8.85 9.59
CA GLU A 86 -10.80 9.99 9.83
C GLU A 86 -9.80 9.68 10.96
N HIS A 87 -10.27 9.10 12.06
CA HIS A 87 -9.41 8.63 13.14
C HIS A 87 -8.37 7.59 12.68
N ALA A 88 -8.76 6.69 11.76
CA ALA A 88 -7.83 5.71 11.21
C ALA A 88 -6.70 6.38 10.40
N VAL A 89 -7.02 7.42 9.63
CA VAL A 89 -6.04 8.20 8.88
C VAL A 89 -5.12 8.96 9.83
N ASP A 90 -5.68 9.66 10.82
CA ASP A 90 -4.90 10.49 11.77
C ASP A 90 -4.00 9.65 12.68
N SER A 91 -4.45 8.45 13.04
CA SER A 91 -3.67 7.51 13.85
C SER A 91 -2.60 6.76 13.06
N SER A 92 -2.60 6.88 11.72
CA SER A 92 -1.57 6.28 10.87
C SER A 92 -0.23 6.98 11.13
N LYS A 93 0.74 6.24 11.69
CA LYS A 93 2.07 6.76 12.06
C LYS A 93 3.04 6.85 10.88
N SER A 94 2.58 7.10 9.66
CA SER A 94 3.47 7.07 8.50
C SER A 94 3.84 8.48 8.04
N GLU A 95 4.92 9.01 8.56
CA GLU A 95 5.75 9.88 7.72
C GLU A 95 6.35 9.03 6.61
N GLU A 96 6.34 9.55 5.38
CA GLU A 96 6.97 8.87 4.26
C GLU A 96 8.47 8.69 4.51
N GLY A 97 8.91 7.43 4.40
CA GLY A 97 10.33 7.10 4.34
C GLY A 97 10.97 7.61 3.04
N GLU A 98 12.27 7.40 2.93
CA GLU A 98 13.04 7.86 1.78
C GLU A 98 12.59 7.18 0.47
N ALA A 99 12.32 5.87 0.51
CA ALA A 99 11.85 5.13 -0.65
C ALA A 99 10.51 5.65 -1.16
N GLU A 100 9.56 5.90 -0.26
CA GLU A 100 8.25 6.47 -0.59
C GLU A 100 8.39 7.86 -1.23
N LYS A 101 9.23 8.74 -0.66
CA LYS A 101 9.51 10.08 -1.20
C LYS A 101 10.11 10.01 -2.61
N ILE A 102 11.08 9.13 -2.83
CA ILE A 102 11.68 8.94 -4.15
C ILE A 102 10.65 8.41 -5.15
N PHE A 103 9.83 7.43 -4.75
CA PHE A 103 8.75 6.95 -5.60
C PHE A 103 7.75 8.05 -5.95
N ARG A 104 7.39 8.92 -5.01
CA ARG A 104 6.49 10.05 -5.25
C ARG A 104 7.05 11.02 -6.30
N ILE A 105 8.35 11.30 -6.26
CA ILE A 105 9.02 12.12 -7.29
C ILE A 105 8.95 11.42 -8.65
N PHE A 106 9.19 10.11 -8.69
CA PHE A 106 9.09 9.31 -9.91
C PHE A 106 7.66 9.28 -10.48
N ASP A 107 6.65 9.04 -9.64
CA ASP A 107 5.23 8.99 -10.02
C ASP A 107 4.78 10.33 -10.64
N LYS A 108 5.16 11.44 -10.02
CA LYS A 108 4.95 12.78 -10.57
C LYS A 108 5.63 12.99 -11.92
N ALA A 109 6.89 12.56 -12.04
CA ALA A 109 7.65 12.68 -13.28
C ALA A 109 7.03 11.85 -14.43
N LEU A 110 6.43 10.70 -14.12
CA LEU A 110 5.68 9.89 -15.09
C LEU A 110 4.45 10.59 -15.64
N LEU A 111 3.81 11.48 -14.87
CA LEU A 111 2.65 12.25 -15.33
C LEU A 111 3.06 13.31 -16.38
N THR A 112 4.22 13.93 -16.19
CA THR A 112 4.72 15.01 -17.06
C THR A 112 5.67 14.52 -18.15
N GLY A 113 6.09 13.26 -18.12
CA GLY A 113 7.09 12.72 -19.04
C GLY A 113 8.48 13.35 -18.86
N ASP A 114 8.86 13.70 -17.63
CA ASP A 114 10.18 14.29 -17.36
C ASP A 114 11.27 13.22 -17.47
N ARG A 115 11.84 13.09 -18.67
CA ARG A 115 12.87 12.11 -18.99
C ARG A 115 14.05 12.16 -18.02
N LYS A 116 14.56 13.35 -17.69
CA LYS A 116 15.78 13.49 -16.89
C LYS A 116 15.56 12.96 -15.48
N VAL A 117 14.40 13.27 -14.88
CA VAL A 117 14.03 12.77 -13.56
C VAL A 117 13.80 11.26 -13.62
N ILE A 118 13.00 10.78 -14.58
CA ILE A 118 12.69 9.35 -14.72
C ILE A 118 13.97 8.51 -14.88
N GLU A 119 14.84 8.85 -15.83
CA GLU A 119 16.09 8.13 -16.08
C GLU A 119 16.99 8.10 -14.85
N SER A 120 17.00 9.17 -14.05
CA SER A 120 17.80 9.21 -12.82
C SER A 120 17.26 8.34 -11.68
N LEU A 121 15.97 7.99 -11.71
CA LEU A 121 15.30 7.29 -10.61
C LEU A 121 15.00 5.82 -10.90
N ILE A 122 15.19 5.34 -12.12
CA ILE A 122 14.94 3.93 -12.47
C ILE A 122 16.23 3.11 -12.50
N ILE A 123 16.08 1.80 -12.34
CA ILE A 123 17.10 0.84 -12.75
C ILE A 123 17.18 0.86 -14.28
N GLU A 124 18.41 0.82 -14.82
CA GLU A 124 18.65 0.86 -16.27
C GLU A 124 17.81 -0.20 -17.00
N ASN A 125 17.10 0.22 -18.05
CA ASN A 125 16.25 -0.66 -18.84
C ASN A 125 16.24 -0.21 -20.31
N LYS A 126 16.45 -1.16 -21.23
CA LYS A 126 16.50 -0.92 -22.68
C LYS A 126 15.22 -0.31 -23.26
N ASP A 127 14.09 -0.52 -22.59
CA ASP A 127 12.77 -0.09 -23.02
C ASP A 127 12.24 1.13 -22.25
N ALA A 128 13.10 1.79 -21.46
CA ALA A 128 12.72 2.89 -20.59
C ALA A 128 12.05 4.07 -21.33
N GLU A 129 12.32 4.24 -22.62
CA GLU A 129 11.75 5.33 -23.44
C GLU A 129 10.21 5.41 -23.35
N VAL A 130 9.53 4.27 -23.17
CA VAL A 130 8.07 4.24 -23.04
C VAL A 130 7.54 5.00 -21.81
N LEU A 131 8.38 5.23 -20.80
CA LEU A 131 8.02 5.91 -19.56
C LEU A 131 7.84 7.43 -19.76
N TRP A 132 8.52 8.04 -20.73
CA TRP A 132 8.39 9.46 -21.06
C TRP A 132 7.86 9.75 -22.47
N ALA A 133 7.55 8.71 -23.25
CA ALA A 133 7.01 8.87 -24.60
C ALA A 133 5.63 9.55 -24.67
N LYS A 134 4.85 9.53 -23.58
CA LYS A 134 3.52 10.17 -23.49
C LYS A 134 3.40 10.89 -22.16
N ALA A 135 3.22 12.20 -22.21
CA ALA A 135 2.86 13.03 -21.07
C ALA A 135 1.34 13.29 -21.05
N TYR A 136 0.77 13.43 -19.86
CA TYR A 136 -0.58 13.94 -19.74
C TYR A 136 -0.63 15.43 -20.08
N PRO A 137 -1.77 15.95 -20.56
CA PRO A 137 -1.98 17.39 -20.63
C PRO A 137 -1.71 18.05 -19.28
N LYS A 138 -1.03 19.20 -19.27
CA LYS A 138 -0.55 19.86 -18.04
C LYS A 138 -1.60 19.97 -16.93
N ILE A 139 -2.83 20.36 -17.28
CA ILE A 139 -3.94 20.50 -16.32
C ILE A 139 -4.34 19.14 -15.72
N VAL A 140 -4.34 18.09 -16.53
CA VAL A 140 -4.65 16.72 -16.07
C VAL A 140 -3.54 16.21 -15.18
N ALA A 141 -2.27 16.41 -15.55
CA ALA A 141 -1.11 16.03 -14.74
C ALA A 141 -1.13 16.69 -13.36
N LEU A 142 -1.49 17.98 -13.27
CA LEU A 142 -1.62 18.69 -12.00
C LEU A 142 -2.67 18.05 -11.09
N LYS A 143 -3.88 17.81 -11.61
CA LYS A 143 -4.97 17.19 -10.84
C LYS A 143 -4.62 15.76 -10.38
N LEU A 144 -3.99 14.98 -11.25
CA LEU A 144 -3.54 13.63 -10.88
C LEU A 144 -2.46 13.66 -9.80
N ASN A 145 -1.57 14.65 -9.83
CA ASN A 145 -0.56 14.84 -8.79
C ASN A 145 -1.19 15.25 -7.45
N GLU A 146 -2.16 16.17 -7.44
CA GLU A 146 -2.91 16.54 -6.22
C GLU A 146 -3.60 15.32 -5.59
N ILE A 147 -4.21 14.47 -6.41
CA ILE A 147 -4.81 13.22 -5.95
C ILE A 147 -3.73 12.29 -5.38
N SER A 148 -2.61 12.10 -6.08
CA SER A 148 -1.50 11.25 -5.62
C SER A 148 -0.90 11.74 -4.30
N GLU A 149 -0.74 13.06 -4.12
CA GLU A 149 -0.25 13.69 -2.88
C GLU A 149 -1.17 13.45 -1.67
N ALA A 150 -2.48 13.34 -1.90
CA ALA A 150 -3.44 13.02 -0.84
C ALA A 150 -3.51 11.52 -0.49
N GLN A 151 -2.85 10.65 -1.27
CA GLN A 151 -2.88 9.20 -1.03
C GLN A 151 -1.65 8.71 -0.27
N PRO A 152 -1.84 7.79 0.69
CA PRO A 152 -0.71 7.18 1.39
C PRO A 152 0.11 6.30 0.44
N ILE A 153 1.41 6.28 0.69
CA ILE A 153 2.36 5.36 0.08
C ILE A 153 2.97 4.52 1.20
N LYS A 154 2.96 3.21 1.04
CA LYS A 154 3.52 2.27 2.01
C LYS A 154 4.70 1.54 1.40
N SER A 155 5.86 1.58 2.05
CA SER A 155 6.93 0.63 1.79
C SER A 155 6.82 -0.62 2.67
N ILE A 156 7.11 -1.76 2.07
CA ILE A 156 7.21 -3.07 2.75
C ILE A 156 8.58 -3.67 2.40
N PRO A 157 9.45 -3.94 3.40
CA PRO A 157 10.70 -4.65 3.17
C PRO A 157 10.49 -6.03 2.54
N VAL A 158 11.25 -6.34 1.49
CA VAL A 158 11.25 -7.65 0.83
C VAL A 158 12.49 -8.46 1.22
N SER A 159 13.62 -7.78 1.41
CA SER A 159 14.87 -8.40 1.79
C SER A 159 15.21 -8.12 3.26
N GLU A 160 15.88 -9.07 3.91
CA GLU A 160 16.32 -8.94 5.31
C GLU A 160 17.30 -7.77 5.51
N ASP A 161 18.06 -7.41 4.47
CA ASP A 161 18.99 -6.28 4.49
C ASP A 161 18.30 -4.92 4.28
N GLY A 162 16.98 -4.91 4.05
CA GLY A 162 16.18 -3.71 3.83
C GLY A 162 16.50 -2.96 2.53
N LYS A 163 17.34 -3.50 1.64
CA LYS A 163 17.72 -2.86 0.38
C LYS A 163 16.74 -3.07 -0.75
N THR A 164 15.72 -3.91 -0.55
CA THR A 164 14.64 -4.11 -1.50
C THR A 164 13.32 -3.90 -0.78
N VAL A 165 12.48 -3.03 -1.33
CA VAL A 165 11.14 -2.76 -0.80
C VAL A 165 10.09 -2.89 -1.91
N LYS A 166 8.88 -3.22 -1.51
CA LYS A 166 7.67 -3.05 -2.32
C LYS A 166 7.02 -1.74 -1.91
N ILE A 167 6.72 -0.90 -2.88
CA ILE A 167 5.85 0.24 -2.72
C ILE A 167 4.42 -0.18 -3.06
N ILE A 168 3.52 0.09 -2.13
CA ILE A 168 2.08 -0.03 -2.29
C ILE A 168 1.47 1.37 -2.24
N THR A 169 0.71 1.70 -3.27
CA THR A 169 0.00 2.97 -3.37
C THR A 169 -1.24 2.81 -4.24
N GLN A 170 -2.15 3.78 -4.18
CA GLN A 170 -3.30 3.85 -5.09
C GLN A 170 -2.85 4.21 -6.50
N GLY A 171 -3.63 3.78 -7.51
CA GLY A 171 -3.38 4.09 -8.91
C GLY A 171 -2.51 3.08 -9.67
N TRP A 172 -1.88 2.14 -8.96
CA TRP A 172 -1.08 1.06 -9.56
C TRP A 172 -1.74 -0.31 -9.36
N PRO A 173 -1.85 -1.16 -10.40
CA PRO A 173 -2.51 -2.47 -10.28
C PRO A 173 -1.62 -3.55 -9.65
N PHE A 174 -0.37 -3.22 -9.33
CA PHE A 174 0.60 -4.12 -8.70
C PHE A 174 1.55 -3.32 -7.79
N PRO A 175 2.15 -3.96 -6.76
CA PRO A 175 3.22 -3.35 -5.99
C PRO A 175 4.43 -3.05 -6.87
N ILE A 176 5.05 -1.88 -6.68
CA ILE A 176 6.26 -1.47 -7.39
C ILE A 176 7.48 -1.88 -6.59
N LEU A 177 8.45 -2.55 -7.21
CA LEU A 177 9.71 -2.89 -6.55
C LEU A 177 10.66 -1.70 -6.61
N MET A 178 11.34 -1.44 -5.49
CA MET A 178 12.46 -0.50 -5.42
C MET A 178 13.68 -1.18 -4.80
N ASN A 179 14.85 -0.77 -5.26
CA ASN A 179 16.14 -1.30 -4.84
C ASN A 179 17.07 -0.16 -4.43
N PHE A 180 17.78 -0.33 -3.33
CA PHE A 180 18.81 0.59 -2.89
C PHE A 180 20.15 0.22 -3.54
N ILE A 181 20.57 1.01 -4.53
CA ILE A 181 21.72 0.76 -5.39
C ILE A 181 22.65 1.96 -5.33
N ASN A 182 23.93 1.73 -5.00
CA ASN A 182 24.96 2.77 -4.93
C ASN A 182 24.62 3.97 -4.04
N GLY A 183 23.87 3.75 -2.95
CA GLY A 183 23.48 4.80 -2.01
C GLY A 183 22.17 5.53 -2.35
N GLU A 184 21.46 5.09 -3.40
CA GLU A 184 20.22 5.72 -3.84
C GLU A 184 19.10 4.68 -4.05
N TRP A 185 17.87 5.06 -3.75
CA TRP A 185 16.70 4.26 -4.11
C TRP A 185 16.40 4.38 -5.61
N LYS A 186 16.26 3.23 -6.28
CA LYS A 186 15.91 3.12 -7.69
C LYS A 186 14.63 2.31 -7.87
N VAL A 187 13.77 2.75 -8.77
CA VAL A 187 12.53 2.08 -9.15
C VAL A 187 12.85 0.98 -10.16
N ASN A 188 12.45 -0.26 -9.87
CA ASN A 188 12.36 -1.28 -10.90
C ASN A 188 11.09 -1.02 -11.74
N ALA A 189 11.29 -0.45 -12.92
CA ALA A 189 10.21 -0.06 -13.82
C ALA A 189 9.72 -1.17 -14.77
N GLU A 190 10.22 -2.41 -14.68
CA GLU A 190 9.91 -3.49 -15.63
C GLU A 190 8.40 -3.68 -15.83
N LYS A 191 7.65 -3.86 -14.73
CA LYS A 191 6.19 -4.04 -14.80
C LYS A 191 5.44 -2.81 -15.31
N ILE A 192 5.97 -1.61 -15.03
CA ILE A 192 5.39 -0.35 -15.51
C ILE A 192 5.56 -0.25 -17.03
N ILE A 193 6.74 -0.61 -17.53
CA ILE A 193 7.07 -0.67 -18.96
C ILE A 193 6.17 -1.68 -19.66
N GLU A 194 6.01 -2.89 -19.10
CA GLU A 194 5.12 -3.92 -19.62
C GLU A 194 3.67 -3.42 -19.72
N LEU A 195 3.14 -2.81 -18.65
CA LEU A 195 1.79 -2.24 -18.62
C LEU A 195 1.61 -1.16 -19.70
N ARG A 196 2.59 -0.27 -19.87
CA ARG A 196 2.51 0.79 -20.89
C ARG A 196 2.64 0.25 -22.31
N LYS A 197 3.39 -0.83 -22.53
CA LYS A 197 3.49 -1.51 -23.82
C LYS A 197 2.20 -2.24 -24.19
N ALA A 198 1.53 -2.87 -23.23
CA ALA A 198 0.27 -3.58 -23.45
C ALA A 198 -0.90 -2.64 -23.81
N ASN A 199 -0.84 -1.37 -23.38
CA ASN A 199 -1.85 -0.35 -23.63
C ASN A 199 -1.53 0.57 -24.84
N LYS A 200 -0.61 0.16 -25.72
CA LYS A 200 -0.31 0.84 -26.99
C LYS A 200 -1.10 0.21 -28.13
#